data_AF-A0A1G0SW53-F1
#
_entry.id   AF-A0A1G0SW53-F1
#
_cell.length_a   1.000
_cell.length_b   1.000
_cell.length_c   1.000
_cell.angle_alpha   90.00
_cell.angle_beta   90.00
_cell.angle_gamma   90.00
#
_symmetry.space_group_name_H-M   'P 1'
#
loop_
_entity.id
_entity.type
_entity.pdbx_description
1 polymer ?
#
loop_
_entity_poly.entity_id
_entity_poly.type
_entity_poly.pdbx_seq_one_letter_code
_entity_poly.pdbx_strand_id
1 'polypeptide(L)'
;MTDLLKHIGSLINERDFKKRMRLHQGWWRAFVLGENEGKHPLRDKNICNTLLNGKQTKNNFLSNSVKNVVKEILEKRIDGYAGMVDEKRLYNNLLSSQPLCFNFFSPLYVDKKLALHFLRKFYPEITMVNKVYFEHTNSNNKFDNSAFDVAFDVNDGSKKGIIGFECKYTDSFSPKEFDKPIYKTIHNQSNIWAKPYEELIKSKFNQLFRNQLVAESFKQDKLYDFACLALFCHQKDEEAIKIAEEYKLMLKEEHNYNFQIITYQDFFENIMKLDLPWQTREYLMFLWARYCGLKLSNSAYAQLKEKEKGYSQVYDISESDLQNHRMVASIEGGVIHTAEKGNELFVIINESTLSDFLNEEDKKEIGLFTTIYKFANETERKSFINKYKIRITKEGI
;
A
#
# COMPACT_ATOMS: atom_id res chain seq x y z
N MET A 1 -27.92 -3.73 6.13
CA MET A 1 -26.72 -3.14 5.50
C MET A 1 -26.18 -4.12 4.45
N THR A 2 -25.82 -3.67 3.26
CA THR A 2 -25.24 -4.56 2.22
C THR A 2 -23.88 -5.10 2.67
N ASP A 3 -23.67 -6.42 2.57
CA ASP A 3 -22.37 -7.06 2.86
C ASP A 3 -21.40 -6.80 1.70
N LEU A 4 -20.58 -5.75 1.83
CA LEU A 4 -19.61 -5.37 0.81
C LEU A 4 -18.44 -6.36 0.76
N LEU A 5 -18.10 -6.98 1.89
CA LEU A 5 -16.97 -7.92 1.98
C LEU A 5 -17.22 -9.18 1.17
N LYS A 6 -18.48 -9.63 1.09
CA LYS A 6 -18.88 -10.75 0.22
C LYS A 6 -18.51 -10.52 -1.25
N HIS A 7 -18.64 -9.29 -1.74
CA HIS A 7 -18.29 -8.95 -3.13
C HIS A 7 -16.80 -8.69 -3.33
N ILE A 8 -16.14 -8.11 -2.32
CA ILE A 8 -14.68 -7.88 -2.33
C ILE A 8 -13.91 -9.20 -2.34
N GLY A 9 -14.42 -10.23 -1.67
CA GLY A 9 -13.85 -11.56 -1.67
C GLY A 9 -12.78 -11.76 -0.60
N SER A 10 -11.95 -12.79 -0.79
CA SER A 10 -11.11 -13.32 0.29
C SER A 10 -9.96 -12.38 0.67
N LEU A 11 -9.90 -12.01 1.96
CA LEU A 11 -8.79 -11.28 2.59
C LEU A 11 -7.89 -12.25 3.35
N ILE A 12 -6.65 -11.84 3.63
CA ILE A 12 -5.72 -12.59 4.49
C ILE A 12 -5.40 -11.78 5.73
N ASN A 13 -5.05 -12.46 6.82
CA ASN A 13 -4.57 -11.77 8.00
C ASN A 13 -3.12 -11.29 7.75
N GLU A 14 -2.90 -10.00 7.91
CA GLU A 14 -1.62 -9.33 7.68
C GLU A 14 -1.62 -7.97 8.42
N ARG A 15 -0.49 -7.25 8.37
CA ARG A 15 -0.35 -5.92 9.00
C ARG A 15 -1.38 -4.94 8.46
N ASP A 16 -1.78 -3.99 9.31
CA ASP A 16 -2.94 -3.14 9.06
C ASP A 16 -2.83 -2.31 7.78
N PHE A 17 -1.65 -1.72 7.49
CA PHE A 17 -1.40 -1.00 6.25
C PHE A 17 -1.63 -1.85 5.00
N LYS A 18 -1.01 -3.04 4.94
CA LYS A 18 -1.13 -3.94 3.78
C LYS A 18 -2.56 -4.47 3.63
N LYS A 19 -3.20 -4.78 4.75
CA LYS A 19 -4.61 -5.19 4.80
C LYS A 19 -5.52 -4.09 4.25
N ARG A 20 -5.29 -2.83 4.63
CA ARG A 20 -6.04 -1.66 4.15
C ARG A 20 -5.91 -1.50 2.63
N MET A 21 -4.69 -1.62 2.11
CA MET A 21 -4.42 -1.56 0.67
C MET A 21 -5.04 -2.74 -0.07
N ARG A 22 -4.95 -3.96 0.48
CA ARG A 22 -5.55 -5.15 -0.12
C ARG A 22 -7.06 -5.02 -0.26
N LEU A 23 -7.74 -4.59 0.80
CA LEU A 23 -9.17 -4.35 0.76
C LEU A 23 -9.52 -3.27 -0.27
N HIS A 24 -8.73 -2.20 -0.36
CA HIS A 24 -8.96 -1.16 -1.35
C HIS A 24 -8.78 -1.66 -2.79
N GLN A 25 -7.75 -2.46 -3.08
CA GLN A 25 -7.59 -3.08 -4.41
C GLN A 25 -8.68 -4.12 -4.70
N GLY A 26 -9.15 -4.85 -3.70
CA GLY A 26 -10.29 -5.77 -3.85
C GLY A 26 -11.61 -5.03 -4.10
N TRP A 27 -11.81 -3.88 -3.46
CA TRP A 27 -12.91 -2.97 -3.74
C TRP A 27 -12.82 -2.42 -5.17
N TRP A 28 -11.62 -1.98 -5.59
CA TRP A 28 -11.38 -1.53 -6.96
C TRP A 28 -11.73 -2.61 -7.98
N ARG A 29 -11.24 -3.85 -7.78
CA ARG A 29 -11.59 -5.01 -8.61
C ARG A 29 -13.11 -5.18 -8.74
N ALA A 30 -13.80 -5.26 -7.61
CA ALA A 30 -15.20 -5.65 -7.58
C ALA A 30 -16.14 -4.53 -8.10
N PHE A 31 -15.90 -3.29 -7.69
CA PHE A 31 -16.87 -2.20 -7.90
C PHE A 31 -16.48 -1.21 -9.00
N VAL A 32 -15.19 -1.13 -9.33
CA VAL A 32 -14.72 -0.24 -10.41
C VAL A 32 -14.46 -1.04 -11.69
N LEU A 33 -13.79 -2.19 -11.58
CA LEU A 33 -13.48 -3.02 -12.75
C LEU A 33 -14.59 -4.03 -13.09
N GLY A 34 -15.43 -4.42 -12.13
CA GLY A 34 -16.43 -5.47 -12.33
C GLY A 34 -15.81 -6.85 -12.61
N GLU A 35 -14.60 -7.10 -12.13
CA GLU A 35 -13.80 -8.28 -12.43
C GLU A 35 -13.93 -9.36 -11.36
N ASN A 36 -13.74 -10.63 -11.71
CA ASN A 36 -13.72 -11.75 -10.75
C ASN A 36 -12.36 -11.90 -10.05
N GLU A 37 -12.39 -12.43 -8.81
CA GLU A 37 -11.17 -12.71 -8.05
C GLU A 37 -10.35 -13.83 -8.71
N GLY A 38 -9.04 -13.61 -8.80
CA GLY A 38 -8.10 -14.59 -9.29
C GLY A 38 -7.47 -15.42 -8.18
N LYS A 39 -6.59 -16.34 -8.58
CA LYS A 39 -5.83 -17.17 -7.64
C LYS A 39 -4.76 -16.36 -6.89
N HIS A 40 -4.48 -16.80 -5.67
CA HIS A 40 -3.34 -16.34 -4.89
C HIS A 40 -2.02 -16.79 -5.57
N PRO A 41 -0.96 -15.96 -5.60
CA PRO A 41 0.28 -16.29 -6.32
C PRO A 41 0.97 -17.57 -5.83
N LEU A 42 0.81 -17.91 -4.55
CA LEU A 42 1.49 -19.03 -3.89
C LEU A 42 0.55 -20.12 -3.34
N ARG A 43 -0.77 -19.95 -3.45
CA ARG A 43 -1.74 -20.84 -2.79
C ARG A 43 -2.88 -21.13 -3.75
N ASP A 44 -3.40 -22.34 -3.72
CA ASP A 44 -4.54 -22.71 -4.56
C ASP A 44 -5.87 -22.25 -3.93
N LYS A 45 -6.01 -20.93 -3.82
CA LYS A 45 -7.23 -20.26 -3.35
C LYS A 45 -7.34 -18.89 -3.98
N ASN A 46 -8.55 -18.38 -4.13
CA ASN A 46 -8.73 -17.02 -4.61
C ASN A 46 -8.32 -15.98 -3.55
N ILE A 47 -7.98 -14.79 -4.01
CA ILE A 47 -7.72 -13.64 -3.15
C ILE A 47 -8.20 -12.34 -3.79
N CYS A 48 -8.77 -11.44 -2.97
CA CYS A 48 -9.51 -10.27 -3.46
C CYS A 48 -8.73 -9.32 -4.37
N ASN A 49 -7.41 -9.21 -4.21
CA ASN A 49 -6.57 -8.28 -4.97
C ASN A 49 -6.01 -8.87 -6.27
N THR A 50 -6.42 -10.07 -6.68
CA THR A 50 -5.99 -10.64 -7.96
C THR A 50 -7.14 -10.70 -8.95
N LEU A 51 -6.81 -10.54 -10.23
CA LEU A 51 -7.73 -10.67 -11.36
C LEU A 51 -7.68 -12.10 -11.90
N LEU A 52 -8.85 -12.70 -12.16
CA LEU A 52 -8.93 -14.04 -12.76
C LEU A 52 -8.34 -14.09 -14.18
N ASN A 53 -8.68 -13.11 -15.02
CA ASN A 53 -8.31 -13.06 -16.44
C ASN A 53 -7.51 -11.80 -16.80
N GLY A 54 -6.69 -11.31 -15.86
CA GLY A 54 -6.00 -10.02 -16.01
C GLY A 54 -5.08 -9.92 -17.23
N LYS A 55 -4.52 -11.05 -17.71
CA LYS A 55 -3.70 -11.08 -18.94
C LYS A 55 -4.53 -10.84 -20.20
N GLN A 56 -5.75 -11.38 -20.24
CA GLN A 56 -6.68 -11.22 -21.36
C GLN A 56 -7.33 -9.84 -21.33
N THR A 57 -7.87 -9.42 -20.17
CA THR A 57 -8.61 -8.16 -20.06
C THR A 57 -7.69 -6.94 -19.97
N LYS A 58 -6.47 -7.14 -19.46
CA LYS A 58 -5.47 -6.08 -19.20
C LYS A 58 -5.98 -5.00 -18.23
N ASN A 59 -6.98 -5.34 -17.41
CA ASN A 59 -7.66 -4.39 -16.52
C ASN A 59 -6.83 -3.99 -15.28
N ASN A 60 -5.62 -4.53 -15.13
CA ASN A 60 -4.63 -3.99 -14.20
C ASN A 60 -4.05 -2.64 -14.67
N PHE A 61 -4.27 -2.25 -15.94
CA PHE A 61 -3.81 -0.99 -16.51
C PHE A 61 -4.96 -0.01 -16.73
N LEU A 62 -4.76 1.24 -16.32
CA LEU A 62 -5.83 2.23 -16.21
C LEU A 62 -6.27 2.86 -17.55
N SER A 63 -5.51 2.69 -18.62
CA SER A 63 -5.87 3.23 -19.93
C SER A 63 -5.25 2.43 -21.08
N ASN A 64 -5.79 2.61 -22.29
CA ASN A 64 -5.20 2.04 -23.50
C ASN A 64 -3.78 2.55 -23.75
N SER A 65 -3.47 3.79 -23.37
CA SER A 65 -2.11 4.33 -23.46
C SER A 65 -1.12 3.51 -22.61
N VAL A 66 -1.48 3.18 -21.36
CA VAL A 66 -0.63 2.32 -20.51
C VAL A 66 -0.50 0.92 -21.11
N LYS A 67 -1.60 0.34 -21.60
CA LYS A 67 -1.60 -0.99 -22.25
C LYS A 67 -0.65 -1.02 -23.45
N ASN A 68 -0.60 0.05 -24.24
CA ASN A 68 0.30 0.18 -25.38
C ASN A 68 1.76 0.31 -24.95
N VAL A 69 2.07 1.12 -23.93
CA VAL A 69 3.43 1.22 -23.37
C VAL A 69 3.90 -0.13 -22.83
N VAL A 70 3.06 -0.84 -22.08
CA VAL A 70 3.38 -2.19 -21.57
C VAL A 70 3.68 -3.15 -22.72
N LYS A 71 2.83 -3.16 -23.75
CA LYS A 71 3.03 -4.00 -24.94
C LYS A 71 4.38 -3.68 -25.62
N GLU A 72 4.64 -2.41 -25.88
CA GLU A 72 5.88 -1.93 -26.50
C GLU A 72 7.12 -2.34 -25.69
N ILE A 73 7.08 -2.19 -24.37
CA ILE A 73 8.20 -2.55 -23.49
C ILE A 73 8.42 -4.07 -23.45
N LEU A 74 7.35 -4.87 -23.43
CA LEU A 74 7.47 -6.33 -23.47
C LEU A 74 8.01 -6.83 -24.82
N GLU A 75 7.56 -6.25 -25.94
CA GLU A 75 8.05 -6.58 -27.28
C GLU A 75 9.55 -6.28 -27.43
N LYS A 76 9.99 -5.10 -26.98
CA LYS A 76 11.42 -4.71 -27.01
C LYS A 76 12.34 -5.59 -26.16
N ARG A 77 11.81 -6.33 -25.19
CA ARG A 77 12.60 -7.23 -24.33
C ARG A 77 12.91 -8.56 -24.97
N ILE A 78 12.10 -9.01 -25.93
CA ILE A 78 12.37 -10.25 -26.67
C ILE A 78 13.74 -10.16 -27.38
N ASP A 79 14.22 -8.94 -27.66
CA ASP A 79 15.50 -8.64 -28.32
C ASP A 79 16.70 -8.40 -27.35
N GLY A 80 16.80 -9.14 -26.25
CA GLY A 80 18.07 -9.26 -25.49
C GLY A 80 18.33 -8.23 -24.38
N TYR A 81 17.32 -7.50 -23.91
CA TYR A 81 17.44 -6.59 -22.75
C TYR A 81 17.41 -7.34 -21.40
N ALA A 82 18.22 -6.90 -20.44
CA ALA A 82 18.22 -7.41 -19.05
C ALA A 82 17.04 -6.81 -18.24
N GLY A 83 16.49 -7.59 -17.30
CA GLY A 83 15.36 -7.21 -16.41
C GLY A 83 14.23 -8.25 -16.42
N MET A 84 13.61 -8.55 -15.27
CA MET A 84 12.60 -9.62 -15.14
C MET A 84 11.19 -9.07 -14.90
N VAL A 85 10.36 -9.02 -15.95
CA VAL A 85 8.92 -8.82 -15.78
C VAL A 85 8.26 -10.16 -15.45
N ASP A 86 7.62 -10.24 -14.29
CA ASP A 86 6.76 -11.38 -13.97
C ASP A 86 5.36 -11.08 -14.53
N GLU A 87 5.05 -11.65 -15.69
CA GLU A 87 3.75 -11.42 -16.34
C GLU A 87 2.55 -11.76 -15.44
N LYS A 88 2.65 -12.79 -14.59
CA LYS A 88 1.54 -13.14 -13.69
C LYS A 88 1.32 -12.03 -12.68
N ARG A 89 2.39 -11.48 -12.10
CA ARG A 89 2.30 -10.32 -11.19
C ARG A 89 1.82 -9.07 -11.92
N LEU A 90 2.40 -8.80 -13.09
CA LEU A 90 2.09 -7.65 -13.92
C LEU A 90 0.60 -7.59 -14.28
N TYR A 91 0.04 -8.70 -14.79
CA TYR A 91 -1.32 -8.69 -15.30
C TYR A 91 -2.38 -8.96 -14.24
N ASN A 92 -2.07 -9.76 -13.21
CA ASN A 92 -3.12 -10.27 -12.33
C ASN A 92 -3.05 -9.72 -10.91
N ASN A 93 -1.92 -9.20 -10.41
CA ASN A 93 -1.81 -8.78 -9.01
C ASN A 93 -1.96 -7.26 -8.87
N LEU A 94 -3.11 -6.80 -8.39
CA LEU A 94 -3.42 -5.38 -8.18
C LEU A 94 -2.58 -4.74 -7.05
N LEU A 95 -1.94 -5.54 -6.20
CA LEU A 95 -1.04 -5.08 -5.13
C LEU A 95 0.45 -5.07 -5.53
N SER A 96 0.78 -5.47 -6.76
CA SER A 96 2.17 -5.54 -7.22
C SER A 96 2.70 -4.15 -7.60
N SER A 97 3.96 -3.86 -7.28
CA SER A 97 4.62 -2.62 -7.73
C SER A 97 4.81 -2.53 -9.25
N GLN A 98 4.99 -3.64 -9.97
CA GLN A 98 5.14 -3.64 -11.45
C GLN A 98 3.99 -2.91 -12.20
N PRO A 99 2.71 -3.31 -12.08
CA PRO A 99 1.61 -2.58 -12.73
C PRO A 99 1.45 -1.16 -12.19
N LEU A 100 1.77 -0.93 -10.91
CA LEU A 100 1.80 0.41 -10.34
C LEU A 100 2.80 1.31 -11.07
N CYS A 101 4.04 0.84 -11.26
CA CYS A 101 5.09 1.56 -11.98
C CYS A 101 4.59 1.95 -13.38
N PHE A 102 4.04 1.00 -14.15
CA PHE A 102 3.48 1.32 -15.46
C PHE A 102 2.34 2.34 -15.39
N ASN A 103 1.40 2.22 -14.44
CA ASN A 103 0.29 3.15 -14.31
C ASN A 103 0.76 4.58 -13.93
N PHE A 104 1.74 4.73 -13.03
CA PHE A 104 2.25 6.06 -12.65
C PHE A 104 3.10 6.70 -13.75
N PHE A 105 3.97 5.92 -14.40
CA PHE A 105 5.04 6.49 -15.21
C PHE A 105 4.80 6.42 -16.72
N SER A 106 3.80 5.68 -17.21
CA SER A 106 3.45 5.72 -18.65
C SER A 106 3.05 7.12 -19.14
N PRO A 107 2.31 7.95 -18.38
CA PRO A 107 2.07 9.34 -18.78
C PRO A 107 3.38 10.15 -18.95
N LEU A 108 4.37 9.91 -18.09
CA LEU A 108 5.68 10.58 -18.18
C LEU A 108 6.54 10.03 -19.32
N TYR A 109 6.38 8.76 -19.66
CA TYR A 109 6.99 8.14 -20.84
C TYR A 109 6.46 8.77 -22.14
N VAL A 110 5.15 9.00 -22.22
CA VAL A 110 4.48 9.60 -23.38
C VAL A 110 4.75 11.11 -23.46
N ASP A 111 4.66 11.83 -22.34
CA ASP A 111 4.89 13.27 -22.26
C ASP A 111 6.13 13.61 -21.41
N LYS A 112 7.24 13.85 -22.09
CA LYS A 112 8.52 14.22 -21.46
C LYS A 112 8.50 15.61 -20.81
N LYS A 113 7.61 16.52 -21.21
CA LYS A 113 7.45 17.82 -20.54
C LYS A 113 6.77 17.62 -19.18
N LEU A 114 5.81 16.71 -19.10
CA LEU A 114 5.21 16.30 -17.84
C LEU A 114 6.25 15.62 -16.94
N ALA A 115 7.08 14.72 -17.52
CA ALA A 115 8.21 14.10 -16.81
C ALA A 115 9.18 15.14 -16.24
N LEU A 116 9.54 16.14 -17.03
CA LEU A 116 10.42 17.22 -16.62
C LEU A 116 9.83 18.02 -15.45
N HIS A 117 8.55 18.41 -15.51
CA HIS A 117 7.90 19.11 -14.40
C HIS A 117 7.85 18.26 -13.14
N PHE A 118 7.57 16.97 -13.27
CA PHE A 118 7.57 16.05 -12.14
C PHE A 118 8.96 15.99 -11.46
N LEU A 119 10.02 15.75 -12.25
CA LEU A 119 11.37 15.59 -11.71
C LEU A 119 11.94 16.88 -11.13
N ARG A 120 11.67 18.04 -11.72
CA ARG A 120 12.19 19.34 -11.25
C ARG A 120 11.74 19.75 -9.86
N LYS A 121 10.72 19.10 -9.30
CA LYS A 121 10.36 19.27 -7.88
C LYS A 121 11.43 18.73 -6.92
N PHE A 122 12.13 17.67 -7.32
CA PHE A 122 13.14 16.99 -6.51
C PHE A 122 14.56 17.23 -7.03
N TYR A 123 14.69 17.48 -8.34
CA TYR A 123 15.94 17.75 -9.05
C TYR A 123 15.81 19.06 -9.88
N PRO A 124 15.80 20.25 -9.25
CA PRO A 124 15.43 21.52 -9.89
C PRO A 124 16.32 21.94 -11.07
N GLU A 125 17.57 21.50 -11.07
CA GLU A 125 18.59 21.77 -12.08
C GLU A 125 18.36 20.98 -13.38
N ILE A 126 17.53 19.92 -13.35
CA ILE A 126 17.21 19.18 -14.57
C ILE A 126 16.53 20.10 -15.58
N THR A 127 17.16 20.18 -16.74
CA THR A 127 16.75 21.04 -17.87
C THR A 127 15.94 20.28 -18.91
N MET A 128 16.13 18.95 -19.02
CA MET A 128 15.48 18.13 -20.05
C MET A 128 15.36 16.68 -19.60
N VAL A 129 14.28 16.02 -20.06
CA VAL A 129 14.11 14.56 -20.02
C VAL A 129 14.21 14.03 -21.45
N ASN A 130 15.24 13.23 -21.73
CA ASN A 130 15.50 12.65 -23.04
C ASN A 130 14.65 11.42 -23.29
N LYS A 131 14.58 10.53 -22.29
CA LYS A 131 13.93 9.23 -22.39
C LYS A 131 13.50 8.72 -21.03
N VAL A 132 12.45 7.91 -21.02
CA VAL A 132 12.00 7.15 -19.85
C VAL A 132 12.13 5.67 -20.17
N TYR A 133 12.67 4.89 -19.23
CA TYR A 133 12.88 3.45 -19.37
C TYR A 133 12.13 2.70 -18.28
N PHE A 134 11.67 1.47 -18.59
CA PHE A 134 11.05 0.57 -17.62
C PHE A 134 11.91 -0.69 -17.42
N GLU A 135 12.14 -1.03 -16.16
CA GLU A 135 13.17 -1.95 -15.68
C GLU A 135 14.51 -1.79 -16.40
N HIS A 136 15.17 -0.70 -16.06
CA HIS A 136 16.42 -0.31 -16.67
C HIS A 136 17.62 -0.63 -15.79
N THR A 137 18.63 -1.23 -16.38
CA THR A 137 19.90 -1.52 -15.73
C THR A 137 21.04 -1.26 -16.70
N ASN A 138 22.25 -1.14 -16.18
CA ASN A 138 23.43 -0.95 -17.01
C ASN A 138 23.77 -2.27 -17.72
N SER A 139 23.67 -2.28 -19.04
CA SER A 139 23.94 -3.47 -19.86
C SER A 139 25.39 -3.94 -19.80
N ASN A 140 26.33 -3.03 -19.51
CA ASN A 140 27.76 -3.32 -19.43
C ASN A 140 28.13 -3.97 -18.10
N ASN A 141 27.31 -3.77 -17.06
CA ASN A 141 27.59 -4.23 -15.71
C ASN A 141 26.46 -5.13 -15.19
N LYS A 142 26.35 -6.33 -15.77
CA LYS A 142 25.35 -7.35 -15.39
C LYS A 142 25.77 -8.09 -14.11
N PHE A 143 25.97 -7.37 -13.01
CA PHE A 143 26.38 -7.98 -11.75
C PHE A 143 25.29 -8.84 -11.11
N ASP A 144 24.02 -8.48 -11.30
CA ASP A 144 22.86 -9.30 -10.98
C ASP A 144 21.62 -8.87 -11.79
N ASN A 145 20.45 -9.38 -11.41
CA ASN A 145 19.19 -9.09 -12.09
C ASN A 145 18.50 -7.82 -11.54
N SER A 146 19.21 -6.94 -10.83
CA SER A 146 18.66 -5.68 -10.33
C SER A 146 18.53 -4.66 -11.46
N ALA A 147 17.46 -3.88 -11.39
CA ALA A 147 17.16 -2.80 -12.31
C ALA A 147 16.37 -1.73 -11.55
N PHE A 148 16.37 -0.51 -12.06
CA PHE A 148 15.40 0.50 -11.66
C PHE A 148 14.04 0.16 -12.26
N ASP A 149 12.97 0.12 -11.46
CA ASP A 149 11.61 -0.13 -11.98
C ASP A 149 11.24 0.86 -13.10
N VAL A 150 11.63 2.12 -12.95
CA VAL A 150 11.62 3.15 -14.00
C VAL A 150 12.89 4.00 -13.90
N ALA A 151 13.41 4.51 -15.01
CA ALA A 151 14.53 5.43 -15.03
C ALA A 151 14.33 6.56 -16.05
N PHE A 152 14.90 7.73 -15.76
CA PHE A 152 14.85 8.92 -16.60
C PHE A 152 16.25 9.28 -17.08
N ASP A 153 16.47 9.27 -18.40
CA ASP A 153 17.64 9.87 -19.04
C ASP A 153 17.40 11.38 -19.11
N VAL A 154 18.28 12.16 -18.49
CA VAL A 154 18.07 13.59 -18.25
C VAL A 154 19.33 14.40 -18.57
N ASN A 155 19.15 15.72 -18.73
CA ASN A 155 20.25 16.67 -18.76
C ASN A 155 20.12 17.71 -17.63
N ASP A 156 21.25 18.00 -16.98
CA ASP A 156 21.50 19.22 -16.20
C ASP A 156 22.44 20.12 -17.03
N GLY A 157 21.85 21.01 -17.83
CA GLY A 157 22.59 21.77 -18.84
C GLY A 157 23.31 20.85 -19.83
N SER A 158 24.65 20.88 -19.83
CA SER A 158 25.49 20.01 -20.66
C SER A 158 25.78 18.64 -20.04
N LYS A 159 25.49 18.44 -18.75
CA LYS A 159 25.77 17.17 -18.05
C LYS A 159 24.62 16.20 -18.30
N LYS A 160 24.97 14.97 -18.67
CA LYS A 160 24.02 13.88 -18.86
C LYS A 160 23.85 13.10 -17.56
N GLY A 161 22.62 12.81 -17.18
CA GLY A 161 22.31 12.06 -15.97
C GLY A 161 21.28 10.97 -16.15
N ILE A 162 21.23 10.07 -15.16
CA ILE A 162 20.17 9.08 -15.04
C ILE A 162 19.57 9.08 -13.64
N ILE A 163 18.25 9.15 -13.55
CA ILE A 163 17.54 9.09 -12.27
C ILE A 163 16.68 7.83 -12.26
N GLY A 164 17.07 6.85 -11.45
CA GLY A 164 16.39 5.57 -11.29
C GLY A 164 15.43 5.58 -10.12
N PHE A 165 14.30 4.88 -10.24
CA PHE A 165 13.29 4.76 -9.20
C PHE A 165 13.09 3.29 -8.84
N GLU A 166 13.03 2.97 -7.56
CA GLU A 166 12.53 1.72 -7.00
C GLU A 166 11.11 1.96 -6.47
N CYS A 167 10.13 1.24 -6.98
CA CYS A 167 8.72 1.39 -6.63
C CYS A 167 8.31 0.36 -5.57
N LYS A 168 7.74 0.83 -4.46
CA LYS A 168 7.10 -0.01 -3.44
C LYS A 168 5.63 0.32 -3.34
N TYR A 169 4.78 -0.71 -3.36
CA TYR A 169 3.36 -0.55 -3.04
C TYR A 169 2.98 -1.14 -1.68
N THR A 170 3.02 -2.47 -1.59
CA THR A 170 2.85 -3.21 -0.33
C THR A 170 3.85 -4.37 -0.20
N ASP A 171 4.79 -4.40 -1.14
CA ASP A 171 5.91 -5.32 -1.16
C ASP A 171 6.93 -4.83 -0.14
N SER A 172 7.33 -5.69 0.79
CA SER A 172 8.42 -5.39 1.71
C SER A 172 9.75 -5.42 0.97
N PHE A 173 10.77 -4.75 1.51
CA PHE A 173 12.14 -4.98 1.07
C PHE A 173 12.51 -6.45 1.23
N SER A 174 13.18 -7.00 0.22
CA SER A 174 13.58 -8.40 0.23
C SER A 174 14.51 -8.68 1.42
N PRO A 175 14.19 -9.65 2.31
CA PRO A 175 15.10 -10.01 3.40
C PRO A 175 16.29 -10.83 2.93
N LYS A 176 16.29 -11.28 1.67
CA LYS A 176 17.37 -12.07 1.09
C LYS A 176 18.61 -11.21 0.92
N GLU A 177 19.68 -11.62 1.59
CA GLU A 177 21.00 -11.02 1.47
C GLU A 177 21.69 -11.54 0.21
N PHE A 178 22.23 -10.60 -0.56
CA PHE A 178 23.10 -10.89 -1.68
C PHE A 178 24.43 -10.20 -1.44
N ASP A 179 25.50 -10.98 -1.49
CA ASP A 179 26.87 -10.50 -1.43
C ASP A 179 27.62 -11.12 -2.61
N LYS A 180 27.99 -10.28 -3.59
CA LYS A 180 28.79 -10.70 -4.73
C LYS A 180 30.07 -9.88 -4.78
N PRO A 181 31.21 -10.45 -5.19
CA PRO A 181 32.49 -9.72 -5.25
C PRO A 181 32.42 -8.39 -6.00
N ILE A 182 31.68 -8.36 -7.11
CA ILE A 182 31.49 -7.17 -7.94
C ILE A 182 30.77 -6.02 -7.21
N TYR A 183 29.93 -6.31 -6.22
CA TYR A 183 29.29 -5.26 -5.42
C TYR A 183 30.35 -4.51 -4.60
N LYS A 184 31.30 -5.24 -4.02
CA LYS A 184 32.43 -4.65 -3.28
C LYS A 184 33.34 -3.85 -4.20
N THR A 185 33.56 -4.30 -5.43
CA THR A 185 34.31 -3.55 -6.45
C THR A 185 33.64 -2.21 -6.76
N ILE A 186 32.35 -2.21 -7.12
CA ILE A 186 31.60 -0.98 -7.44
C ILE A 186 31.55 -0.06 -6.21
N HIS A 187 31.30 -0.62 -5.02
CA HIS A 187 31.31 0.12 -3.75
C HIS A 187 32.64 0.84 -3.53
N ASN A 188 33.77 0.14 -3.62
CA ASN A 188 35.10 0.69 -3.35
C ASN A 188 35.54 1.73 -4.39
N GLN A 189 35.02 1.66 -5.61
CA GLN A 189 35.26 2.65 -6.66
C GLN A 189 34.33 3.87 -6.57
N SER A 190 33.32 3.83 -5.69
CA SER A 190 32.38 4.92 -5.49
C SER A 190 32.75 5.73 -4.24
N ASN A 191 32.71 7.05 -4.33
CA ASN A 191 33.05 7.94 -3.22
C ASN A 191 31.83 8.40 -2.39
N ILE A 192 30.64 7.84 -2.64
CA ILE A 192 29.36 8.30 -2.05
C ILE A 192 29.05 7.74 -0.66
N TRP A 193 29.75 6.68 -0.23
CA TRP A 193 29.40 5.91 0.96
C TRP A 193 29.98 6.52 2.24
N ALA A 194 29.15 6.65 3.28
CA ALA A 194 29.57 7.03 4.63
C ALA A 194 29.83 5.82 5.54
N LYS A 195 29.32 4.65 5.15
CA LYS A 195 29.39 3.40 5.91
C LYS A 195 30.18 2.34 5.16
N PRO A 196 30.83 1.39 5.86
CA PRO A 196 31.56 0.30 5.23
C PRO A 196 30.61 -0.67 4.49
N TYR A 197 31.16 -1.39 3.52
CA TYR A 197 30.43 -2.35 2.68
C TYR A 197 29.64 -3.38 3.51
N GLU A 198 30.22 -3.84 4.60
CA GLU A 198 29.65 -4.86 5.49
C GLU A 198 28.37 -4.40 6.20
N GLU A 199 28.14 -3.09 6.34
CA GLU A 199 26.87 -2.54 6.83
C GLU A 199 25.79 -2.49 5.75
N LEU A 200 26.19 -2.21 4.50
CA LEU A 200 25.29 -2.04 3.35
C LEU A 200 24.70 -3.37 2.83
N ILE A 201 25.45 -4.47 2.97
CA ILE A 201 24.98 -5.79 2.53
C ILE A 201 23.96 -6.46 3.47
N LYS A 202 23.75 -5.92 4.67
CA LYS A 202 22.75 -6.43 5.63
C LYS A 202 21.35 -6.42 5.01
N SER A 203 20.55 -7.44 5.32
CA SER A 203 19.20 -7.66 4.75
C SER A 203 18.31 -6.42 4.68
N LYS A 204 18.35 -5.56 5.69
CA LYS A 204 17.58 -4.32 5.76
C LYS A 204 17.86 -3.35 4.59
N PHE A 205 19.12 -3.20 4.19
CA PHE A 205 19.55 -2.23 3.19
C PHE A 205 19.93 -2.85 1.85
N ASN A 206 20.13 -4.17 1.81
CA ASN A 206 20.68 -4.89 0.67
C ASN A 206 19.99 -4.56 -0.67
N GLN A 207 18.65 -4.42 -0.67
CA GLN A 207 17.93 -4.06 -1.89
C GLN A 207 18.24 -2.63 -2.35
N LEU A 208 18.07 -1.61 -1.49
CA LEU A 208 18.38 -0.22 -1.84
C LEU A 208 19.86 -0.05 -2.20
N PHE A 209 20.74 -0.74 -1.49
CA PHE A 209 22.16 -0.81 -1.82
C PHE A 209 22.40 -1.32 -3.24
N ARG A 210 21.77 -2.43 -3.63
CA ARG A 210 21.89 -2.97 -4.99
C ARG A 210 21.33 -2.02 -6.04
N ASN A 211 20.20 -1.35 -5.79
CA ASN A 211 19.70 -0.32 -6.71
C ASN A 211 20.68 0.87 -6.82
N GLN A 212 21.32 1.29 -5.72
CA GLN A 212 22.32 2.37 -5.77
C GLN A 212 23.60 1.92 -6.49
N LEU A 213 24.01 0.66 -6.38
CA LEU A 213 25.10 0.10 -7.20
C LEU A 213 24.78 0.14 -8.69
N VAL A 214 23.51 -0.03 -9.09
CA VAL A 214 23.09 0.17 -10.49
C VAL A 214 23.35 1.61 -10.90
N ALA A 215 22.98 2.60 -10.07
CA ALA A 215 23.26 4.01 -10.32
C ALA A 215 24.77 4.29 -10.48
N GLU A 216 25.58 3.82 -9.53
CA GLU A 216 27.02 4.03 -9.56
C GLU A 216 27.70 3.34 -10.75
N SER A 217 27.19 2.17 -11.19
CA SER A 217 27.73 1.48 -12.36
C SER A 217 27.64 2.32 -13.63
N PHE A 218 26.55 3.09 -13.81
CA PHE A 218 26.39 3.97 -14.97
C PHE A 218 27.45 5.08 -15.02
N LYS A 219 27.81 5.62 -13.86
CA LYS A 219 28.87 6.64 -13.72
C LYS A 219 30.25 6.03 -13.97
N GLN A 220 30.52 4.86 -13.39
CA GLN A 220 31.81 4.18 -13.53
C GLN A 220 32.10 3.79 -14.99
N ASP A 221 31.08 3.38 -15.74
CA ASP A 221 31.19 3.08 -17.17
C ASP A 221 31.13 4.33 -18.06
N LYS A 222 31.10 5.53 -17.45
CA LYS A 222 31.07 6.83 -18.15
C LYS A 222 29.92 6.97 -19.14
N LEU A 223 28.80 6.30 -18.87
CA LEU A 223 27.57 6.42 -19.67
C LEU A 223 26.78 7.68 -19.30
N TYR A 224 26.94 8.15 -18.07
CA TYR A 224 26.32 9.36 -17.52
C TYR A 224 27.31 10.07 -16.58
N ASP A 225 27.24 11.40 -16.54
CA ASP A 225 28.04 12.25 -15.65
C ASP A 225 27.56 12.16 -14.19
N PHE A 226 26.26 11.93 -13.99
CA PHE A 226 25.66 11.69 -12.68
C PHE A 226 24.57 10.61 -12.73
N ALA A 227 24.33 10.00 -11.58
CA ALA A 227 23.28 9.01 -11.42
C ALA A 227 22.66 9.12 -10.02
N CYS A 228 21.35 9.04 -9.95
CA CYS A 228 20.59 9.13 -8.71
C CYS A 228 19.61 7.96 -8.59
N LEU A 229 19.25 7.64 -7.35
CA LEU A 229 18.20 6.70 -7.00
C LEU A 229 17.08 7.45 -6.26
N ALA A 230 15.84 7.04 -6.47
CA ALA A 230 14.72 7.43 -5.65
C ALA A 230 13.92 6.20 -5.20
N LEU A 231 13.49 6.19 -3.94
CA LEU A 231 12.40 5.31 -3.52
C LEU A 231 11.06 5.98 -3.83
N PHE A 232 10.18 5.28 -4.54
CA PHE A 232 8.82 5.71 -4.79
C PHE A 232 7.82 4.84 -4.02
N CYS A 233 7.15 5.40 -3.00
CA CYS A 233 6.30 4.62 -2.09
C CYS A 233 5.03 5.36 -1.64
N HIS A 234 4.09 4.63 -1.03
CA HIS A 234 2.90 5.26 -0.47
C HIS A 234 3.27 6.07 0.79
N GLN A 235 2.76 7.27 0.94
CA GLN A 235 2.98 8.18 2.09
C GLN A 235 2.53 7.65 3.46
N LYS A 236 1.97 6.44 3.52
CA LYS A 236 1.52 5.76 4.75
C LYS A 236 2.28 4.45 4.98
N ASP A 237 3.24 4.13 4.13
CA ASP A 237 4.14 3.01 4.32
C ASP A 237 5.30 3.44 5.23
N GLU A 238 4.99 3.59 6.52
CA GLU A 238 5.94 4.07 7.53
C GLU A 238 7.20 3.20 7.62
N GLU A 239 7.08 1.89 7.38
CA GLU A 239 8.23 0.99 7.38
C GLU A 239 9.14 1.26 6.19
N ALA A 240 8.59 1.40 4.98
CA ALA A 240 9.40 1.69 3.80
C ALA A 240 10.10 3.05 3.91
N ILE A 241 9.38 4.07 4.38
CA ILE A 241 9.92 5.41 4.61
C ILE A 241 11.04 5.35 5.66
N LYS A 242 10.82 4.69 6.79
CA LYS A 242 11.83 4.55 7.85
C LYS A 242 13.10 3.88 7.34
N ILE A 243 12.97 2.75 6.62
CA ILE A 243 14.13 2.05 6.05
C ILE A 243 14.89 2.94 5.08
N ALA A 244 14.20 3.75 4.28
CA ALA A 244 14.81 4.65 3.33
C ALA A 244 15.53 5.82 4.01
N GLU A 245 14.94 6.42 5.04
CA GLU A 245 15.59 7.47 5.83
C GLU A 245 16.86 6.94 6.52
N GLU A 246 16.80 5.74 7.09
CA GLU A 246 17.97 5.08 7.66
C GLU A 246 19.01 4.71 6.59
N TYR A 247 18.58 4.35 5.38
CA TYR A 247 19.48 4.08 4.26
C TYR A 247 20.18 5.35 3.77
N LYS A 248 19.51 6.51 3.80
CA LYS A 248 20.11 7.80 3.43
C LYS A 248 21.34 8.11 4.28
N LEU A 249 21.33 7.72 5.57
CA LEU A 249 22.48 7.84 6.49
C LEU A 249 23.66 6.91 6.14
N MET A 250 23.49 6.00 5.18
CA MET A 250 24.59 5.17 4.65
C MET A 250 25.41 5.92 3.58
N LEU A 251 24.88 7.03 3.06
CA LEU A 251 25.55 7.93 2.13
C LEU A 251 26.21 9.08 2.89
N LYS A 252 27.26 9.68 2.31
CA LYS A 252 27.84 10.92 2.83
C LYS A 252 26.83 12.05 2.68
N GLU A 253 26.86 13.00 3.62
CA GLU A 253 25.88 14.09 3.68
C GLU A 253 25.87 14.93 2.40
N GLU A 254 27.04 15.22 1.84
CA GLU A 254 27.21 15.93 0.57
C GLU A 254 26.67 15.15 -0.65
N HIS A 255 26.39 13.85 -0.49
CA HIS A 255 25.83 12.97 -1.51
C HIS A 255 24.39 12.53 -1.22
N ASN A 256 23.74 13.10 -0.19
CA ASN A 256 22.32 12.88 0.09
C ASN A 256 21.41 13.22 -1.09
N TYR A 257 21.88 14.10 -1.98
CA TYR A 257 21.20 14.43 -3.22
C TYR A 257 21.00 13.21 -4.15
N ASN A 258 21.90 12.22 -4.08
CA ASN A 258 21.88 11.05 -4.93
C ASN A 258 20.80 10.03 -4.55
N PHE A 259 20.16 10.19 -3.37
CA PHE A 259 19.06 9.34 -2.92
C PHE A 259 17.88 10.17 -2.40
N GLN A 260 16.73 10.05 -3.08
CA GLN A 260 15.50 10.75 -2.70
C GLN A 260 14.42 9.77 -2.24
N ILE A 261 13.55 10.24 -1.35
CA ILE A 261 12.34 9.53 -0.95
C ILE A 261 11.17 10.34 -1.51
N ILE A 262 10.42 9.74 -2.43
CA ILE A 262 9.32 10.38 -3.14
C ILE A 262 8.06 9.58 -2.85
N THR A 263 7.04 10.25 -2.33
CA THR A 263 5.76 9.58 -2.04
C THR A 263 4.76 9.75 -3.17
N TYR A 264 3.72 8.92 -3.17
CA TYR A 264 2.59 9.11 -4.10
C TYR A 264 1.91 10.46 -3.88
N GLN A 265 1.87 10.93 -2.62
CA GLN A 265 1.36 12.25 -2.30
C GLN A 265 2.19 13.34 -2.99
N ASP A 266 3.52 13.27 -2.93
CA ASP A 266 4.39 14.24 -3.61
C ASP A 266 4.15 14.25 -5.13
N PHE A 267 3.93 13.08 -5.74
CA PHE A 267 3.58 12.97 -7.16
C PHE A 267 2.30 13.73 -7.50
N PHE A 268 1.20 13.47 -6.77
CA PHE A 268 -0.09 14.12 -7.05
C PHE A 268 -0.06 15.62 -6.70
N GLU A 269 0.51 16.00 -5.57
CA GLU A 269 0.61 17.41 -5.16
C GLU A 269 1.47 18.25 -6.11
N ASN A 270 2.42 17.63 -6.81
CA ASN A 270 3.22 18.31 -7.81
C ASN A 270 2.48 18.39 -9.15
N ILE A 271 2.08 17.24 -9.71
CA ILE A 271 1.54 17.17 -11.07
C ILE A 271 0.16 17.82 -11.16
N MET A 272 -0.72 17.66 -10.17
CA MET A 272 -2.10 18.17 -10.26
C MET A 272 -2.21 19.70 -10.20
N LYS A 273 -1.12 20.41 -9.89
CA LYS A 273 -1.05 21.87 -9.94
C LYS A 273 -0.83 22.43 -11.35
N LEU A 274 -0.42 21.57 -12.28
CA LEU A 274 -0.14 21.97 -13.66
C LEU A 274 -1.43 22.27 -14.42
N ASP A 275 -1.31 23.11 -15.44
CA ASP A 275 -2.36 23.24 -16.46
C ASP A 275 -2.31 21.99 -17.37
N LEU A 276 -3.28 21.11 -17.19
CA LEU A 276 -3.30 19.78 -17.78
C LEU A 276 -4.53 19.64 -18.68
N PRO A 277 -4.39 19.00 -19.86
CA PRO A 277 -5.55 18.58 -20.64
C PRO A 277 -6.51 17.75 -19.78
N TRP A 278 -7.81 17.91 -20.04
CA TRP A 278 -8.86 17.26 -19.24
C TRP A 278 -8.68 15.74 -19.17
N GLN A 279 -8.30 15.11 -20.28
CA GLN A 279 -8.06 13.66 -20.35
C GLN A 279 -6.90 13.22 -19.45
N THR A 280 -5.82 14.00 -19.39
CA THR A 280 -4.69 13.74 -18.48
C THR A 280 -5.12 13.90 -17.03
N ARG A 281 -5.90 14.95 -16.74
CA ARG A 281 -6.45 15.19 -15.40
C ARG A 281 -7.36 14.06 -14.94
N GLU A 282 -8.25 13.59 -15.80
CA GLU A 282 -9.14 12.45 -15.53
C GLU A 282 -8.34 11.17 -15.25
N TYR A 283 -7.33 10.88 -16.07
CA TYR A 283 -6.44 9.73 -15.84
C TYR A 283 -5.76 9.81 -14.46
N LEU A 284 -5.22 10.98 -14.10
CA LEU A 284 -4.56 11.19 -12.81
C LEU A 284 -5.54 11.06 -11.63
N MET A 285 -6.78 11.53 -11.78
CA MET A 285 -7.82 11.34 -10.77
C MET A 285 -8.16 9.87 -10.59
N PHE A 286 -8.22 9.10 -11.68
CA PHE A 286 -8.47 7.66 -11.64
C PHE A 286 -7.29 6.89 -11.00
N LEU A 287 -6.06 7.30 -11.31
CA LEU A 287 -4.83 6.80 -10.69
C LEU A 287 -4.83 7.09 -9.17
N TRP A 288 -5.15 8.32 -8.77
CA TRP A 288 -5.28 8.71 -7.37
C TRP A 288 -6.35 7.87 -6.67
N ALA A 289 -7.52 7.73 -7.27
CA ALA A 289 -8.64 6.97 -6.71
C ALA A 289 -8.24 5.53 -6.39
N ARG A 290 -7.44 4.91 -7.26
CA ARG A 290 -6.96 3.53 -7.09
C ARG A 290 -5.86 3.35 -6.06
N TYR A 291 -4.89 4.27 -6.00
CA TYR A 291 -3.67 4.05 -5.20
C TYR A 291 -3.64 4.83 -3.88
N CYS A 292 -4.38 5.95 -3.80
CA CYS A 292 -4.40 6.83 -2.63
C CYS A 292 -5.81 7.10 -2.08
N GLY A 293 -6.86 6.94 -2.90
CA GLY A 293 -8.26 7.23 -2.61
C GLY A 293 -8.93 6.30 -1.62
N LEU A 294 -8.25 5.93 -0.52
CA LEU A 294 -8.71 4.93 0.44
C LEU A 294 -10.11 5.22 0.97
N LYS A 295 -10.47 6.50 1.16
CA LYS A 295 -11.82 6.90 1.63
C LYS A 295 -12.96 6.27 0.81
N LEU A 296 -12.75 6.01 -0.48
CA LEU A 296 -13.72 5.37 -1.38
C LEU A 296 -14.13 3.97 -0.92
N SER A 297 -13.27 3.25 -0.19
CA SER A 297 -13.56 1.92 0.36
C SER A 297 -13.69 1.89 1.89
N ASN A 298 -13.93 3.05 2.54
CA ASN A 298 -14.06 3.12 3.99
C ASN A 298 -15.21 2.30 4.54
N SER A 299 -16.37 2.29 3.88
CA SER A 299 -17.53 1.52 4.35
C SER A 299 -17.22 0.01 4.41
N ALA A 300 -16.53 -0.52 3.39
CA ALA A 300 -16.07 -1.90 3.40
C ALA A 300 -15.00 -2.15 4.46
N TYR A 301 -14.07 -1.20 4.65
CA TYR A 301 -13.04 -1.32 5.68
C TYR A 301 -13.62 -1.28 7.11
N ALA A 302 -14.66 -0.49 7.35
CA ALA A 302 -15.40 -0.45 8.61
C ALA A 302 -16.07 -1.80 8.89
N GLN A 303 -16.77 -2.38 7.90
CA GLN A 303 -17.32 -3.74 8.01
C GLN A 303 -16.25 -4.79 8.31
N LEU A 304 -15.06 -4.68 7.68
CA LEU A 304 -13.94 -5.57 7.98
C LEU A 304 -13.52 -5.45 9.45
N LYS A 305 -13.40 -4.21 9.96
CA LYS A 305 -13.00 -3.95 11.35
C LYS A 305 -14.05 -4.42 12.35
N GLU A 306 -15.34 -4.28 12.04
CA GLU A 306 -16.41 -4.84 12.86
C GLU A 306 -16.34 -6.36 12.90
N LYS A 307 -16.13 -7.02 11.76
CA LYS A 307 -15.95 -8.47 11.70
C LYS A 307 -14.71 -8.93 12.49
N GLU A 308 -13.61 -8.19 12.43
CA GLU A 308 -12.38 -8.47 13.19
C GLU A 308 -12.53 -8.26 14.70
N LYS A 309 -13.49 -7.43 15.15
CA LYS A 309 -13.80 -7.31 16.58
C LYS A 309 -14.39 -8.60 17.15
N GLY A 310 -14.97 -9.45 16.30
CA GLY A 310 -15.65 -10.67 16.73
C GLY A 310 -17.06 -10.44 17.27
N TYR A 311 -17.59 -9.21 17.15
CA TYR A 311 -18.94 -8.89 17.61
C TYR A 311 -19.56 -7.75 16.80
N SER A 312 -20.89 -7.74 16.74
CA SER A 312 -21.69 -6.71 16.07
C SER A 312 -22.82 -6.24 16.98
N GLN A 313 -23.07 -4.93 17.01
CA GLN A 313 -24.30 -4.40 17.61
C GLN A 313 -25.50 -4.85 16.76
N VAL A 314 -26.56 -5.29 17.43
CA VAL A 314 -27.78 -5.79 16.79
C VAL A 314 -28.97 -4.94 17.27
N TYR A 315 -29.91 -4.68 16.35
CA TYR A 315 -31.05 -3.79 16.59
C TYR A 315 -32.40 -4.47 16.34
N ASP A 316 -32.37 -5.67 15.77
CA ASP A 316 -33.52 -6.46 15.31
C ASP A 316 -33.82 -7.65 16.24
N ILE A 317 -33.28 -7.64 17.46
CA ILE A 317 -33.51 -8.66 18.47
C ILE A 317 -34.14 -8.05 19.72
N SER A 318 -35.25 -8.63 20.17
CA SER A 318 -35.88 -8.27 21.44
C SER A 318 -35.18 -9.01 22.59
N GLU A 319 -35.00 -8.36 23.75
CA GLU A 319 -34.50 -9.03 24.96
C GLU A 319 -35.34 -10.25 25.37
N SER A 320 -36.63 -10.23 25.07
CA SER A 320 -37.56 -11.36 25.32
C SER A 320 -37.19 -12.62 24.54
N ASP A 321 -36.47 -12.49 23.43
CA ASP A 321 -36.04 -13.61 22.60
C ASP A 321 -34.74 -14.25 23.10
N LEU A 322 -34.07 -13.59 24.05
CA LEU A 322 -32.80 -14.01 24.60
C LEU A 322 -33.02 -14.87 25.84
N GLN A 323 -32.21 -15.91 25.98
CA GLN A 323 -32.24 -16.90 27.05
C GLN A 323 -30.95 -16.83 27.87
N ASN A 324 -30.89 -17.53 29.01
CA ASN A 324 -29.70 -17.62 29.87
C ASN A 324 -29.16 -16.26 30.32
N HIS A 325 -30.05 -15.31 30.60
CA HIS A 325 -29.71 -13.97 31.09
C HIS A 325 -28.95 -14.05 32.42
N ARG A 326 -27.65 -13.72 32.37
CA ARG A 326 -26.77 -13.71 33.55
C ARG A 326 -26.04 -12.40 33.67
N MET A 327 -26.21 -11.72 34.80
CA MET A 327 -25.40 -10.54 35.12
C MET A 327 -23.93 -10.94 35.31
N VAL A 328 -23.02 -10.25 34.61
CA VAL A 328 -21.57 -10.53 34.64
C VAL A 328 -20.74 -9.33 35.12
N ALA A 329 -21.36 -8.16 35.24
CA ALA A 329 -20.73 -6.95 35.77
C ALA A 329 -21.76 -5.90 36.18
N SER A 330 -21.40 -5.10 37.18
CA SER A 330 -21.98 -3.77 37.42
C SER A 330 -20.98 -2.73 36.92
N ILE A 331 -21.48 -1.65 36.35
CA ILE A 331 -20.71 -0.48 35.89
C ILE A 331 -21.32 0.78 36.50
N GLU A 332 -20.57 1.87 36.50
CA GLU A 332 -21.13 3.16 36.91
C GLU A 332 -22.29 3.53 35.97
N GLY A 333 -23.50 3.68 36.53
CA GLY A 333 -24.71 3.95 35.74
C GLY A 333 -25.27 2.77 34.94
N GLY A 334 -24.95 1.50 35.27
CA GLY A 334 -25.51 0.38 34.51
C GLY A 334 -25.09 -1.04 34.90
N VAL A 335 -25.56 -2.01 34.13
CA VAL A 335 -25.25 -3.44 34.29
C VAL A 335 -24.97 -4.12 32.96
N ILE A 336 -24.08 -5.13 33.00
CA ILE A 336 -23.73 -5.94 31.83
C ILE A 336 -24.26 -7.36 32.06
N HIS A 337 -25.07 -7.84 31.12
CA HIS A 337 -25.58 -9.20 31.08
C HIS A 337 -24.99 -9.97 29.90
N THR A 338 -24.78 -11.27 30.08
CA THR A 338 -24.65 -12.22 28.98
C THR A 338 -25.99 -12.89 28.73
N ALA A 339 -26.30 -13.14 27.46
CA ALA A 339 -27.47 -13.90 27.06
C ALA A 339 -27.19 -14.73 25.80
N GLU A 340 -28.10 -15.61 25.43
CA GLU A 340 -27.93 -16.59 24.34
C GLU A 340 -29.25 -16.77 23.56
N LYS A 341 -29.17 -17.05 22.25
CA LYS A 341 -30.33 -17.46 21.42
C LYS A 341 -29.90 -18.63 20.55
N GLY A 342 -30.29 -19.84 20.94
CA GLY A 342 -29.73 -21.06 20.35
C GLY A 342 -28.21 -21.12 20.59
N ASN A 343 -27.42 -21.25 19.52
CA ASN A 343 -25.95 -21.26 19.59
C ASN A 343 -25.31 -19.86 19.52
N GLU A 344 -26.11 -18.81 19.44
CA GLU A 344 -25.64 -17.43 19.30
C GLU A 344 -25.42 -16.79 20.66
N LEU A 345 -24.33 -16.03 20.79
CA LEU A 345 -23.86 -15.45 22.06
C LEU A 345 -24.08 -13.95 22.06
N PHE A 346 -24.63 -13.41 23.14
CA PHE A 346 -24.95 -11.98 23.27
C PHE A 346 -24.39 -11.36 24.56
N VAL A 347 -24.16 -10.05 24.50
CA VAL A 347 -23.96 -9.16 25.66
C VAL A 347 -24.96 -8.04 25.56
N ILE A 348 -25.64 -7.78 26.67
CA ILE A 348 -26.60 -6.71 26.83
C ILE A 348 -25.99 -5.72 27.80
N ILE A 349 -25.90 -4.46 27.39
CA ILE A 349 -25.42 -3.36 28.23
C ILE A 349 -26.61 -2.46 28.50
N ASN A 350 -27.03 -2.40 29.76
CA ASN A 350 -28.09 -1.53 30.23
C ASN A 350 -27.44 -0.33 30.91
N GLU A 351 -27.42 0.81 30.23
CA GLU A 351 -26.84 2.07 30.72
C GLU A 351 -27.95 2.93 31.33
N SER A 352 -28.47 2.52 32.50
CA SER A 352 -29.48 3.27 33.23
C SER A 352 -28.89 3.95 34.47
N THR A 353 -28.82 5.28 34.49
CA THR A 353 -28.80 6.03 35.76
C THR A 353 -30.18 5.91 36.39
N LEU A 354 -30.32 5.00 37.35
CA LEU A 354 -31.55 4.86 38.15
C LEU A 354 -31.88 6.11 38.99
N SER A 355 -31.05 7.16 38.96
CA SER A 355 -31.24 8.41 39.69
C SER A 355 -32.17 9.42 39.00
N ASP A 356 -32.45 9.29 37.70
CA ASP A 356 -33.05 10.40 36.93
C ASP A 356 -34.53 10.20 36.57
N PHE A 357 -35.13 9.04 36.90
CA PHE A 357 -36.49 8.70 36.46
C PHE A 357 -37.36 8.31 37.66
N LEU A 358 -38.33 9.17 37.98
CA LEU A 358 -39.12 9.10 39.20
C LEU A 358 -40.39 8.22 39.04
N ASN A 359 -40.78 7.82 37.81
CA ASN A 359 -42.10 7.24 37.54
C ASN A 359 -42.06 5.97 36.65
N GLU A 360 -42.99 5.02 36.87
CA GLU A 360 -43.10 3.74 36.12
C GLU A 360 -43.50 3.90 34.63
N GLU A 361 -44.02 5.06 34.21
CA GLU A 361 -44.32 5.34 32.80
C GLU A 361 -43.07 5.69 31.98
N ASP A 362 -42.08 6.36 32.57
CA ASP A 362 -40.79 6.65 31.94
C ASP A 362 -40.02 5.36 31.61
N LYS A 363 -40.31 4.28 32.36
CA LYS A 363 -39.76 2.95 32.13
C LYS A 363 -40.31 2.25 30.87
N LYS A 364 -41.41 2.71 30.28
CA LYS A 364 -41.91 2.10 29.02
C LYS A 364 -41.19 2.58 27.77
N GLU A 365 -40.45 3.68 27.84
CA GLU A 365 -39.60 4.19 26.75
C GLU A 365 -38.16 3.62 26.79
N ILE A 366 -37.88 2.62 27.65
CA ILE A 366 -36.57 2.00 27.95
C ILE A 366 -35.76 1.46 26.76
N GLY A 367 -36.32 1.39 25.55
CA GLY A 367 -35.60 0.95 24.35
C GLY A 367 -34.40 1.81 23.94
N LEU A 368 -34.14 2.94 24.61
CA LEU A 368 -33.08 3.90 24.27
C LEU A 368 -31.74 3.68 25.02
N PHE A 369 -31.70 2.89 26.10
CA PHE A 369 -30.51 2.74 26.96
C PHE A 369 -29.93 1.32 27.00
N THR A 370 -30.55 0.39 26.26
CA THR A 370 -30.05 -0.96 26.13
C THR A 370 -29.34 -1.15 24.80
N THR A 371 -28.06 -1.52 24.87
CA THR A 371 -27.31 -1.93 23.68
C THR A 371 -27.04 -3.42 23.69
N ILE A 372 -27.40 -4.11 22.61
CA ILE A 372 -27.20 -5.54 22.44
C ILE A 372 -26.09 -5.80 21.42
N TYR A 373 -25.10 -6.61 21.82
CA TYR A 373 -24.01 -7.07 20.97
C TYR A 373 -24.12 -8.58 20.77
N LYS A 374 -23.95 -9.03 19.54
CA LYS A 374 -23.83 -10.44 19.15
C LYS A 374 -22.36 -10.79 18.93
N PHE A 375 -21.90 -11.94 19.41
CA PHE A 375 -20.51 -12.39 19.36
C PHE A 375 -20.35 -13.65 18.52
N ALA A 376 -19.23 -13.77 17.82
CA ALA A 376 -18.93 -14.95 17.02
C ALA A 376 -18.44 -16.13 17.88
N ASN A 377 -17.83 -15.88 19.05
CA ASN A 377 -17.46 -16.92 20.01
C ASN A 377 -17.32 -16.41 21.45
N GLU A 378 -17.23 -17.36 22.38
CA GLU A 378 -17.14 -17.09 23.82
C GLU A 378 -15.87 -16.33 24.22
N THR A 379 -14.76 -16.55 23.52
CA THR A 379 -13.49 -15.87 23.78
C THR A 379 -13.61 -14.37 23.50
N GLU A 380 -14.23 -14.00 22.38
CA GLU A 380 -14.51 -12.62 22.03
C GLU A 380 -15.52 -11.98 22.98
N ARG A 381 -16.58 -12.70 23.36
CA ARG A 381 -17.56 -12.28 24.38
C ARG A 381 -16.88 -11.91 25.69
N LYS A 382 -16.04 -12.79 26.22
CA LYS A 382 -15.27 -12.55 27.47
C LYS A 382 -14.27 -11.40 27.32
N SER A 383 -13.55 -11.32 26.20
CA SER A 383 -12.59 -10.24 25.94
C SER A 383 -13.27 -8.87 25.91
N PHE A 384 -14.42 -8.77 25.25
CA PHE A 384 -15.23 -7.55 25.20
C PHE A 384 -15.69 -7.12 26.59
N ILE A 385 -16.30 -8.04 27.35
CA ILE A 385 -16.74 -7.77 28.73
C ILE A 385 -15.59 -7.22 29.56
N ASN A 386 -14.40 -7.83 29.51
CA ASN A 386 -13.24 -7.39 30.28
C ASN A 386 -12.75 -6.00 29.85
N LYS A 387 -12.70 -5.71 28.55
CA LYS A 387 -12.30 -4.39 28.05
C LYS A 387 -13.30 -3.29 28.42
N TYR A 388 -14.60 -3.58 28.33
CA TYR A 388 -15.65 -2.62 28.67
C TYR A 388 -15.58 -2.22 30.15
N LYS A 389 -15.34 -3.19 31.05
CA LYS A 389 -15.12 -2.93 32.49
C LYS A 389 -13.96 -1.95 32.75
N ILE A 390 -12.84 -2.11 32.03
CA ILE A 390 -11.64 -1.28 32.20
C ILE A 390 -11.84 0.14 31.68
N ARG A 391 -12.65 0.32 30.62
CA ARG A 391 -12.88 1.62 30.01
C ARG A 391 -13.64 2.56 30.96
N ILE A 392 -14.70 2.06 31.58
CA ILE A 392 -15.54 2.85 32.49
C ILE A 392 -14.79 3.21 33.78
N THR A 393 -13.95 2.31 34.29
CA THR A 393 -13.11 2.60 35.47
C THR A 393 -12.00 3.64 35.23
N LYS A 394 -11.67 3.96 33.97
CA LYS A 394 -10.68 5.00 33.61
C LYS A 394 -11.29 6.34 33.19
N GLU A 395 -12.54 6.36 32.75
CA GLU A 395 -13.26 7.59 32.36
C GLU A 395 -13.95 8.26 33.58
N GLY A 396 -13.98 7.60 34.75
CA GLY A 396 -14.52 8.10 36.02
C GLY A 396 -13.49 8.52 37.09
N ILE A 397 -12.28 8.96 36.70
CA ILE A 397 -11.30 9.62 37.60
C ILE A 397 -11.04 11.05 37.14
#